data_AF-A0A1J5SDI8-F1
#
_entry.id   AF-A0A1J5SDI8-F1
#
_cell.length_a   1.000
_cell.length_b   1.000
_cell.length_c   1.000
_cell.angle_alpha   90.00
_cell.angle_beta   90.00
_cell.angle_gamma   90.00
#
_symmetry.space_group_name_H-M   'P 1'
#
loop_
_entity.id
_entity.type
_entity.pdbx_description
1 polymer ?
#
loop_
_entity_poly.entity_id
_entity_poly.type
_entity_poly.pdbx_seq_one_letter_code
_entity_poly.pdbx_strand_id
1 'polypeptide(L)'
;MQRPAHNTPILALARMHKLARREGTVLLVIAGTFAMLSAIAKDAPGAIAGVAASGTAVLELHGATLLAACRRSNRRFLVASQLTLLATVLVYCAWRTTHPDLERIQPFLTTDMKASIAQLGLTVNQFLLLTNRLTYALVAAVTLLYQGGMACHYYFKQRAFANVLTRD
;
A
#
# COMPACT_ATOMS: atom_id res chain seq x y z
N MET A 1 -18.76 38.56 3.32
CA MET A 1 -18.00 37.29 3.38
C MET A 1 -18.69 36.26 2.50
N GLN A 2 -18.30 36.19 1.21
CA GLN A 2 -18.83 35.20 0.26
C GLN A 2 -18.12 33.86 0.46
N ARG A 3 -18.88 32.79 0.71
CA ARG A 3 -18.38 31.41 0.66
C ARG A 3 -18.01 31.10 -0.81
N PRO A 4 -16.76 30.74 -1.14
CA PRO A 4 -16.37 30.50 -2.52
C PRO A 4 -17.11 29.31 -3.11
N ALA A 5 -17.48 29.47 -4.38
CA ALA A 5 -18.34 28.65 -5.19
C ALA A 5 -18.07 27.14 -5.09
N HIS A 6 -19.18 26.41 -5.04
CA HIS A 6 -19.35 25.02 -5.42
C HIS A 6 -18.32 24.60 -6.48
N ASN A 7 -17.29 23.83 -6.09
CA ASN A 7 -16.45 23.12 -7.05
C ASN A 7 -17.40 22.30 -7.92
N THR A 8 -17.48 22.59 -9.22
CA THR A 8 -18.32 21.81 -10.12
C THR A 8 -17.91 20.33 -10.01
N PRO A 9 -18.86 19.37 -10.01
CA PRO A 9 -18.56 17.95 -9.83
C PRO A 9 -17.50 17.44 -10.83
N ILE A 10 -17.43 18.07 -12.01
CA ILE A 10 -16.44 17.82 -13.07
C ILE A 10 -15.01 18.17 -12.61
N LEU A 11 -14.79 19.32 -11.96
CA LEU A 11 -13.46 19.70 -11.45
C LEU A 11 -13.00 18.78 -10.31
N ALA A 12 -13.92 18.34 -9.46
CA ALA A 12 -13.62 17.38 -8.39
C ALA A 12 -13.20 16.01 -8.97
N LEU A 13 -13.89 15.53 -10.00
CA LEU A 13 -13.56 14.29 -10.70
C LEU A 13 -12.20 14.37 -11.42
N ALA A 14 -11.90 15.48 -12.10
CA ALA A 14 -10.62 15.68 -12.77
C ALA A 14 -9.43 15.68 -11.79
N ARG A 15 -9.61 16.26 -10.60
CA ARG A 15 -8.59 16.22 -9.53
C ARG A 15 -8.40 14.82 -8.98
N MET A 16 -9.49 14.09 -8.71
CA MET A 16 -9.43 12.70 -8.26
C MET A 16 -8.75 11.80 -9.28
N HIS A 17 -9.01 12.00 -10.58
CA HIS A 17 -8.33 11.29 -11.65
C HIS A 17 -6.82 11.55 -11.63
N LYS A 18 -6.38 12.81 -11.57
CA LYS A 18 -4.96 13.16 -11.55
C LYS A 18 -4.26 12.58 -10.32
N LEU A 19 -4.93 12.58 -9.17
CA LEU A 19 -4.41 12.00 -7.94
C LEU A 19 -4.24 10.48 -8.06
N ALA A 20 -5.30 9.77 -8.45
CA ALA A 20 -5.27 8.31 -8.60
C ALA A 20 -4.21 7.85 -9.61
N ARG A 21 -4.04 8.58 -10.72
CA ARG A 21 -2.99 8.28 -11.71
C ARG A 21 -1.58 8.49 -11.13
N ARG A 22 -1.37 9.52 -10.30
CA ARG A 22 -0.08 9.75 -9.64
C ARG A 22 0.20 8.66 -8.61
N GLU A 23 -0.77 8.31 -7.77
CA GLU A 23 -0.64 7.27 -6.76
C GLU A 23 -0.33 5.91 -7.40
N GLY A 24 -1.11 5.49 -8.41
CA GLY A 24 -0.84 4.23 -9.12
C GLY A 24 0.53 4.22 -9.82
N THR A 25 1.00 5.34 -10.37
CA THR A 25 2.34 5.40 -11.00
C THR A 25 3.45 5.24 -9.96
N VAL A 26 3.36 5.95 -8.84
CA VAL A 26 4.36 5.88 -7.76
C VAL A 26 4.40 4.47 -7.18
N LEU A 27 3.23 3.89 -6.91
CA LEU A 27 3.13 2.52 -6.41
C LEU A 27 3.73 1.51 -7.39
N LEU A 28 3.43 1.63 -8.69
CA LEU A 28 3.97 0.73 -9.71
C LEU A 28 5.50 0.76 -9.74
N VAL A 29 6.09 1.96 -9.72
CA VAL A 29 7.56 2.12 -9.76
C VAL A 29 8.19 1.54 -8.50
N ILE A 30 7.65 1.88 -7.32
CA ILE A 30 8.20 1.42 -6.04
C ILE A 30 8.04 -0.09 -5.92
N ALA A 31 6.83 -0.62 -6.08
CA ALA A 31 6.55 -2.06 -5.95
C ALA A 31 7.31 -2.88 -6.99
N GLY A 32 7.44 -2.39 -8.23
CA GLY A 32 8.20 -3.05 -9.28
C GLY A 32 9.70 -3.10 -8.96
N THR A 33 10.25 -2.01 -8.43
CA THR A 33 11.65 -1.97 -7.97
C THR A 33 11.88 -2.96 -6.82
N PHE A 34 11.00 -2.99 -5.83
CA PHE A 34 11.09 -3.94 -4.72
C PHE A 34 10.92 -5.40 -5.17
N ALA A 35 10.03 -5.67 -6.14
CA ALA A 35 9.90 -6.99 -6.72
C ALA A 35 11.20 -7.45 -7.37
N MET A 36 11.82 -6.57 -8.15
CA MET A 36 13.09 -6.84 -8.82
C MET A 36 14.23 -7.04 -7.82
N LEU A 37 14.38 -6.16 -6.83
CA LEU A 37 15.40 -6.31 -5.78
C LEU A 37 15.22 -7.60 -4.98
N SER A 38 13.97 -7.97 -4.66
CA SER A 38 13.66 -9.23 -3.97
C SER A 38 14.03 -10.45 -4.83
N ALA A 39 13.76 -10.39 -6.14
CA ALA A 39 14.16 -11.45 -7.06
C ALA A 39 15.68 -11.60 -7.18
N ILE A 40 16.43 -10.50 -7.28
CA ILE A 40 17.91 -10.49 -7.24
C ILE A 40 18.42 -11.09 -5.93
N ALA A 41 17.75 -10.74 -4.83
CA ALA A 41 18.01 -11.28 -3.52
C ALA A 41 17.58 -12.76 -3.39
N LYS A 42 16.92 -13.40 -4.37
CA LYS A 42 16.33 -14.75 -4.20
C LYS A 42 15.33 -14.82 -3.04
N ASP A 43 14.69 -13.70 -2.69
CA ASP A 43 13.54 -13.62 -1.77
C ASP A 43 12.26 -13.78 -2.59
N ALA A 44 11.86 -15.04 -2.80
CA ALA A 44 10.67 -15.36 -3.60
C ALA A 44 9.37 -14.75 -3.02
N PRO A 45 9.09 -14.83 -1.70
CA PRO A 45 7.94 -14.15 -1.11
C PRO A 45 7.90 -12.64 -1.37
N GLY A 46 9.05 -11.96 -1.21
CA GLY A 46 9.16 -10.52 -1.49
C GLY A 46 8.92 -10.19 -2.96
N ALA A 47 9.44 -11.00 -3.87
CA ALA A 47 9.24 -10.83 -5.32
C ALA A 47 7.77 -11.00 -5.72
N ILE A 48 7.10 -12.05 -5.22
CA ILE A 48 5.68 -12.31 -5.49
C ILE A 48 4.81 -11.17 -4.96
N ALA A 49 5.05 -10.72 -3.72
CA ALA A 49 4.31 -9.61 -3.13
C ALA A 49 4.50 -8.30 -3.92
N GLY A 50 5.73 -8.02 -4.36
CA GLY A 50 6.04 -6.84 -5.19
C GLY A 50 5.36 -6.89 -6.57
N VAL A 51 5.32 -8.06 -7.21
CA VAL A 51 4.59 -8.26 -8.48
C VAL A 51 3.08 -8.08 -8.28
N ALA A 52 2.52 -8.69 -7.22
CA ALA A 52 1.10 -8.54 -6.90
C ALA A 52 0.74 -7.06 -6.65
N ALA A 53 1.53 -6.36 -5.84
CA ALA A 53 1.34 -4.92 -5.58
C ALA A 53 1.47 -4.09 -6.87
N SER A 54 2.45 -4.39 -7.73
CA SER A 54 2.58 -3.74 -9.05
C SER A 54 1.35 -4.00 -9.93
N GLY A 55 0.81 -5.21 -9.92
CA GLY A 55 -0.43 -5.55 -10.61
C GLY A 55 -1.61 -4.71 -10.13
N THR A 56 -1.75 -4.51 -8.81
CA THR A 56 -2.80 -3.60 -8.26
C THR A 56 -2.63 -2.17 -8.74
N ALA A 57 -1.39 -1.69 -8.89
CA ALA A 57 -1.09 -0.36 -9.40
C ALA A 57 -1.47 -0.20 -10.88
N VAL A 58 -1.25 -1.23 -11.70
CA VAL A 58 -1.71 -1.26 -13.11
C VAL A 58 -3.24 -1.23 -13.18
N LEU A 59 -3.93 -1.98 -12.33
CA LEU A 59 -5.40 -1.96 -12.25
C LEU A 59 -5.93 -0.57 -11.86
N GLU A 60 -5.25 0.12 -10.94
CA GLU A 60 -5.60 1.49 -10.54
C GLU A 60 -5.39 2.49 -11.67
N LEU A 61 -4.29 2.39 -12.42
CA LEU A 61 -4.03 3.22 -13.61
C LEU A 61 -5.07 2.99 -14.70
N HIS A 62 -5.49 1.74 -14.92
CA HIS A 62 -6.57 1.41 -15.84
C HIS A 62 -7.91 1.95 -15.35
N GLY A 63 -8.22 1.81 -14.06
CA GLY A 63 -9.41 2.41 -13.43
C GLY A 63 -9.44 3.94 -13.56
N ALA A 64 -8.29 4.60 -13.44
CA ALA A 64 -8.16 6.04 -13.64
C ALA A 64 -8.48 6.46 -15.08
N THR A 65 -7.93 5.79 -16.09
CA THR A 65 -8.26 6.09 -17.51
C THR A 65 -9.74 5.87 -17.81
N LEU A 66 -10.35 4.83 -17.24
CA LEU A 66 -11.78 4.53 -17.31
C LEU A 66 -12.68 5.54 -16.58
N LEU A 67 -12.19 6.20 -15.53
CA LEU A 67 -12.89 7.30 -14.85
C LEU A 67 -12.96 8.57 -15.73
N ALA A 68 -11.96 8.82 -16.58
CA ALA A 68 -12.03 9.92 -17.56
C ALA A 68 -13.14 9.72 -18.60
N ALA A 69 -13.55 8.47 -18.84
CA ALA A 69 -14.64 8.13 -19.76
C ALA A 69 -16.05 8.28 -19.16
N CYS A 70 -16.21 8.86 -17.95
CA CYS A 70 -17.49 9.19 -17.30
C CYS A 70 -18.50 8.03 -17.11
N ARG A 71 -18.07 6.76 -17.10
CA ARG A 71 -18.97 5.62 -16.84
C ARG A 71 -19.19 5.40 -15.32
N ARG A 72 -20.45 5.45 -14.87
CA ARG A 72 -20.90 5.27 -13.45
C ARG A 72 -20.34 4.01 -12.77
N SER A 73 -20.04 2.95 -13.52
CA SER A 73 -19.54 1.65 -13.03
C SER A 73 -18.09 1.69 -12.51
N ASN A 74 -17.30 2.71 -12.88
CA ASN A 74 -15.84 2.65 -12.75
C ASN A 74 -15.29 3.14 -11.40
N ARG A 75 -16.16 3.64 -10.50
CA ARG A 75 -15.77 4.15 -9.17
C ARG A 75 -15.53 3.06 -8.13
N ARG A 76 -16.14 1.89 -8.29
CA ARG A 76 -15.90 0.71 -7.42
C ARG A 76 -14.48 0.16 -7.59
N PHE A 77 -13.87 0.37 -8.76
CA PHE A 77 -12.52 -0.07 -9.07
C PHE A 77 -11.45 0.61 -8.21
N LEU A 78 -11.62 1.90 -7.87
CA LEU A 78 -10.71 2.62 -6.97
C LEU A 78 -10.76 2.09 -5.54
N VAL A 79 -11.95 1.71 -5.05
CA VAL A 79 -12.05 1.12 -3.71
C VAL A 79 -11.46 -0.29 -3.73
N ALA A 80 -11.72 -1.05 -4.79
CA ALA A 80 -11.18 -2.41 -4.95
C ALA A 80 -9.66 -2.43 -5.08
N SER A 81 -9.03 -1.46 -5.77
CA SER A 81 -7.55 -1.40 -5.87
C SER A 81 -6.90 -1.17 -4.52
N GLN A 82 -7.43 -0.24 -3.71
CA GLN A 82 -6.92 0.07 -2.37
C GLN A 82 -7.09 -1.13 -1.42
N LEU A 83 -8.23 -1.82 -1.47
CA LEU A 83 -8.45 -3.03 -0.66
C LEU A 83 -7.57 -4.20 -1.11
N THR A 84 -7.35 -4.37 -2.42
CA THR A 84 -6.47 -5.42 -2.94
C THR A 84 -5.01 -5.17 -2.54
N LEU A 85 -4.55 -3.92 -2.62
CA LEU A 85 -3.21 -3.55 -2.16
C LEU A 85 -3.06 -3.75 -0.66
N LEU A 86 -4.04 -3.32 0.13
CA LEU A 86 -4.09 -3.57 1.58
C LEU A 86 -3.97 -5.07 1.88
N ALA A 87 -4.79 -5.90 1.23
CA ALA A 87 -4.74 -7.35 1.41
C ALA A 87 -3.37 -7.92 1.03
N THR A 88 -2.78 -7.47 -0.08
CA THR A 88 -1.46 -7.91 -0.54
C THR A 88 -0.38 -7.62 0.51
N VAL A 89 -0.34 -6.40 1.04
CA VAL A 89 0.64 -6.00 2.05
C VAL A 89 0.42 -6.75 3.36
N LEU A 90 -0.83 -6.92 3.81
CA LEU A 90 -1.12 -7.65 5.05
C LEU A 90 -0.76 -9.13 4.96
N VAL A 91 -1.06 -9.79 3.84
CA VAL A 91 -0.66 -11.19 3.60
C VAL A 91 0.87 -11.31 3.62
N TYR A 92 1.57 -10.37 2.96
CA TYR A 92 3.03 -10.34 2.98
C TYR A 92 3.60 -10.12 4.40
N CYS A 93 3.03 -9.18 5.17
CA CYS A 93 3.45 -8.94 6.55
C CYS A 93 3.20 -10.16 7.45
N ALA A 94 2.06 -10.82 7.31
CA ALA A 94 1.73 -12.04 8.05
C ALA A 94 2.71 -13.17 7.69
N TRP A 95 3.02 -13.35 6.41
CA TRP A 95 4.01 -14.33 5.94
C TRP A 95 5.39 -14.05 6.54
N ARG A 96 5.90 -12.82 6.43
CA ARG A 96 7.23 -12.45 6.97
C ARG A 96 7.31 -12.51 8.49
N THR A 97 6.19 -12.35 9.19
CA THR A 97 6.13 -12.49 10.65
C THR A 97 6.15 -13.96 11.09
N THR A 98 5.53 -14.85 10.31
CA THR A 98 5.48 -16.30 10.58
C THR A 98 6.69 -17.06 10.08
N HIS A 99 7.35 -16.56 9.03
CA HIS A 99 8.55 -17.15 8.42
C HIS A 99 9.73 -16.15 8.43
N PRO A 100 10.25 -15.77 9.62
CA PRO A 100 11.37 -14.87 9.72
C PRO A 100 12.66 -15.54 9.25
N ASP A 101 13.28 -14.99 8.20
CA ASP A 101 14.56 -15.46 7.67
C ASP A 101 15.73 -14.80 8.43
N LEU A 102 16.04 -15.36 9.61
CA LEU A 102 17.08 -14.84 10.50
C LEU A 102 18.49 -15.17 9.98
N GLU A 103 18.66 -16.34 9.36
CA GLU A 103 19.95 -16.83 8.88
C GLU A 103 20.53 -15.93 7.80
N ARG A 104 19.66 -15.37 6.96
CA ARG A 104 20.04 -14.42 5.93
C ARG A 104 20.51 -13.08 6.48
N ILE A 105 20.02 -12.64 7.64
CA ILE A 105 20.30 -11.32 8.21
C ILE A 105 21.54 -11.34 9.11
N GLN A 106 21.76 -12.45 9.82
CA GLN A 106 22.87 -12.59 10.77
C GLN A 106 24.28 -12.26 10.22
N PRO A 107 24.64 -12.62 8.98
CA PRO A 107 25.94 -12.28 8.40
C PRO A 107 26.20 -10.78 8.26
N PHE A 108 25.14 -9.96 8.19
CA PHE A 108 25.25 -8.50 8.09
C PHE A 108 25.44 -7.83 9.45
N LEU A 109 25.33 -8.56 10.56
CA LEU A 109 25.56 -8.02 11.90
C LEU A 109 27.06 -7.98 12.22
N THR A 110 27.58 -6.78 12.46
CA THR A 110 28.95 -6.59 12.90
C THR A 110 29.16 -7.14 14.32
N THR A 111 30.42 -7.38 14.68
CA THR A 111 30.78 -7.81 16.04
C THR A 111 30.29 -6.81 17.10
N ASP A 112 30.40 -5.51 16.83
CA ASP A 112 29.95 -4.44 17.73
C ASP A 112 28.43 -4.44 17.92
N MET A 113 27.66 -4.71 16.86
CA MET A 113 26.21 -4.85 16.96
C MET A 113 25.84 -6.06 17.84
N LYS A 114 26.52 -7.20 17.65
CA LYS A 114 26.28 -8.40 18.48
C LYS A 114 26.62 -8.16 19.95
N ALA A 115 27.71 -7.45 20.24
CA ALA A 115 28.09 -7.06 21.59
C ALA A 115 27.04 -6.13 22.24
N SER A 116 26.54 -5.15 21.49
CA SER A 116 25.49 -4.24 21.94
C SER A 116 24.17 -4.97 22.25
N ILE A 117 23.80 -5.95 21.41
CA ILE A 117 22.62 -6.79 21.65
C ILE A 117 22.80 -7.62 22.94
N ALA A 118 23.99 -8.18 23.15
CA ALA A 118 24.29 -8.94 24.37
C ALA A 118 24.24 -8.07 25.64
N GLN A 119 24.65 -6.80 25.57
CA GLN A 119 24.52 -5.85 26.68
C GLN A 119 23.06 -5.58 27.08
N LEU A 120 22.12 -5.69 26.13
CA LEU A 120 20.68 -5.62 26.40
C LEU A 120 20.10 -6.90 27.01
N GLY A 121 20.94 -7.91 27.28
CA GLY A 121 20.52 -9.22 27.80
C GLY A 121 19.76 -10.06 26.78
N LEU A 122 19.85 -9.71 25.49
CA LEU A 122 19.17 -10.41 24.40
C LEU A 122 20.15 -11.28 23.63
N THR A 123 19.64 -12.41 23.12
CA THR A 123 20.33 -13.12 22.06
C THR A 123 20.11 -12.41 20.71
N VAL A 124 21.05 -12.59 19.77
CA VAL A 124 20.93 -12.07 18.40
C VAL A 124 19.60 -12.49 17.75
N ASN A 125 19.20 -13.75 17.94
CA ASN A 125 17.94 -14.26 17.37
C ASN A 125 16.71 -13.59 17.98
N GLN A 126 16.68 -13.39 19.31
CA GLN A 126 15.57 -12.68 19.96
C GLN A 126 15.48 -11.23 19.47
N PHE A 127 16.62 -10.54 19.36
CA PHE A 127 16.66 -9.17 18.85
C PHE A 127 16.15 -9.10 17.40
N LEU A 128 16.60 -10.00 16.53
CA LEU A 128 16.16 -10.04 15.13
C LEU A 128 14.66 -10.39 15.01
N LEU A 129 14.15 -11.32 15.81
CA LEU A 129 12.72 -11.66 15.85
C LEU A 129 11.86 -10.49 16.32
N LEU A 130 12.29 -9.80 17.39
CA LEU A 130 11.60 -8.62 17.91
C LEU A 130 11.57 -7.52 16.86
N THR A 131 12.73 -7.24 16.25
CA THR A 131 12.85 -6.24 15.18
C THR A 131 11.95 -6.59 14.00
N ASN A 132 11.97 -7.85 13.53
CA ASN A 132 11.11 -8.33 12.44
C ASN A 132 9.62 -8.09 12.76
N ARG A 133 9.16 -8.48 13.95
CA ARG A 133 7.77 -8.28 14.39
C ARG A 133 7.40 -6.82 14.44
N LEU A 134 8.24 -5.96 15.02
CA LEU A 134 7.98 -4.53 15.11
C LEU A 134 7.94 -3.87 13.74
N THR A 135 8.87 -4.21 12.85
CA THR A 135 8.91 -3.67 11.48
C THR A 135 7.63 -4.04 10.72
N TYR A 136 7.25 -5.31 10.68
CA TYR A 136 6.06 -5.72 9.93
C TYR A 136 4.74 -5.31 10.60
N ALA A 137 4.70 -5.21 11.93
CA ALA A 137 3.55 -4.64 12.63
C ALA A 137 3.36 -3.15 12.30
N LEU A 138 4.45 -2.38 12.26
CA LEU A 138 4.41 -0.97 11.88
C LEU A 138 3.98 -0.80 10.42
N VAL A 139 4.56 -1.58 9.50
CA VAL A 139 4.16 -1.56 8.08
C VAL A 139 2.67 -1.91 7.92
N ALA A 140 2.20 -2.94 8.61
CA ALA A 140 0.78 -3.33 8.59
C ALA A 140 -0.12 -2.22 9.16
N ALA A 141 0.26 -1.61 10.29
CA ALA A 141 -0.50 -0.53 10.91
C ALA A 141 -0.59 0.72 10.01
N VAL A 142 0.54 1.17 9.46
CA VAL A 142 0.58 2.31 8.52
C VAL A 142 -0.27 2.01 7.28
N THR A 143 -0.16 0.80 6.74
CA THR A 143 -0.94 0.42 5.55
C THR A 143 -2.44 0.37 5.84
N LEU A 144 -2.84 -0.21 6.98
CA LEU A 144 -4.24 -0.24 7.42
C LEU A 144 -4.80 1.17 7.56
N LEU A 145 -4.07 2.08 8.21
CA LEU A 145 -4.51 3.46 8.40
C LEU A 145 -4.62 4.21 7.07
N TYR A 146 -3.60 4.11 6.22
CA TYR A 146 -3.57 4.84 4.96
C TYR A 146 -4.56 4.26 3.93
N GLN A 147 -4.42 2.98 3.57
CA GLN A 147 -5.25 2.33 2.55
C GLN A 147 -6.70 2.18 3.04
N GLY A 148 -6.90 1.84 4.32
CA GLY A 148 -8.23 1.78 4.91
C GLY A 148 -8.91 3.16 4.96
N GLY A 149 -8.16 4.20 5.34
CA GLY A 149 -8.64 5.58 5.33
C GLY A 149 -9.02 6.06 3.92
N MET A 150 -8.19 5.76 2.92
CA MET A 150 -8.44 6.09 1.51
C MET A 150 -9.66 5.33 0.95
N ALA A 151 -9.78 4.04 1.22
CA ALA A 151 -10.93 3.24 0.82
C ALA A 151 -12.23 3.79 1.43
N CYS A 152 -12.22 4.15 2.72
CA CYS A 152 -13.35 4.80 3.38
C CYS A 152 -13.66 6.17 2.76
N HIS A 153 -12.64 7.01 2.54
CA HIS A 153 -12.80 8.32 1.93
C HIS A 153 -13.48 8.24 0.55
N TYR A 154 -13.03 7.32 -0.30
CA TYR A 154 -13.62 7.09 -1.61
C TYR A 154 -15.04 6.51 -1.51
N TYR A 155 -15.29 5.59 -0.57
CA TYR A 155 -16.63 5.06 -0.35
C TYR A 155 -17.62 6.16 0.09
N PHE A 156 -17.26 6.98 1.08
CA PHE A 156 -18.14 8.06 1.57
C PHE A 156 -18.39 9.13 0.52
N LYS A 157 -17.36 9.56 -0.22
CA LYS A 157 -17.55 10.51 -1.34
C LYS A 157 -18.47 9.95 -2.42
N GLN A 158 -18.39 8.65 -2.73
CA GLN A 158 -19.26 8.04 -3.73
C GLN A 158 -20.74 8.11 -3.34
N ARG A 159 -21.07 7.91 -2.06
CA ARG A 159 -22.46 8.03 -1.57
C ARG A 159 -22.98 9.46 -1.68
N ALA A 160 -22.15 10.45 -1.36
CA ALA A 160 -22.53 11.86 -1.48
C ALA A 160 -22.86 12.26 -2.93
N PHE A 161 -22.07 11.80 -3.92
CA PHE A 161 -22.33 12.09 -5.34
C PHE A 161 -23.50 11.28 -5.92
N ALA A 162 -23.73 10.04 -5.46
CA ALA A 162 -24.86 9.24 -5.90
C ALA A 162 -26.19 9.90 -5.54
N ASN A 163 -26.31 10.45 -4.32
CA ASN A 163 -27.51 11.12 -3.84
C ASN A 163 -27.84 12.44 -4.57
N VAL A 164 -26.83 13.09 -5.18
CA VAL A 164 -27.02 14.31 -5.98
C VAL A 164 -27.56 13.98 -7.37
N LEU A 165 -27.04 12.93 -8.02
CA LEU A 165 -27.44 12.52 -9.37
C LEU A 165 -28.76 11.72 -9.45
N THR A 166 -29.41 11.47 -8.32
CA THR A 166 -30.75 10.86 -8.23
C THR A 166 -31.82 11.87 -7.82
N ARG A 167 -31.44 13.15 -7.63
CA ARG A 167 -32.34 14.26 -7.28
C ARG A 167 -32.62 15.21 -8.45
N ASP A 168 -32.08 14.92 -9.63
CA ASP A 168 -32.47 15.47 -10.93
C ASP A 168 -33.24 14.40 -11.71
#